data_AF-A0A1F7A8X0-F1
#
_entry.id   AF-A0A1F7A8X0-F1
#
_cell.length_a   1.000
_cell.length_b   1.000
_cell.length_c   1.000
_cell.angle_alpha   90.00
_cell.angle_beta   90.00
_cell.angle_gamma   90.00
#
_symmetry.space_group_name_H-M   'P 1'
#
loop_
_entity.id
_entity.type
_entity.pdbx_description
1 polymer ?
#
loop_
_entity_poly.entity_id
_entity_poly.type
_entity_poly.pdbx_seq_one_letter_code
_entity_poly.pdbx_strand_id
1 'polypeptide(L)'
;MKNHVNSDEITTKFLAEFPAQIYTETVRKFVIVAIFIIIIVITVIAVRNCEPRKKILETEAEIYSAFINANIEFTCKLIKDPLLAAVEEEAQTKVNEIYAKHKLPVDDDQKMLEILKKYENDPEVIAIIRENTKPCELDKEPIFYST
;
A
#
# COMPACT_ATOMS: atom_id res chain seq x y z
N MET A 1 -25.86 -7.47 -28.34
CA MET A 1 -26.91 -7.02 -27.40
C MET A 1 -26.71 -7.77 -26.09
N LYS A 2 -26.81 -7.04 -24.96
CA LYS A 2 -26.42 -7.48 -23.62
C LYS A 2 -27.37 -8.55 -23.07
N ASN A 3 -26.84 -9.65 -22.55
CA ASN A 3 -27.59 -10.58 -21.70
C ASN A 3 -27.65 -10.00 -20.29
N HIS A 4 -28.72 -9.26 -19.98
CA HIS A 4 -29.08 -8.92 -18.62
C HIS A 4 -29.82 -10.13 -18.02
N VAL A 5 -29.11 -10.95 -17.26
CA VAL A 5 -29.76 -11.93 -16.37
C VAL A 5 -30.31 -11.13 -15.21
N ASN A 6 -31.64 -11.06 -15.13
CA ASN A 6 -32.36 -10.28 -14.14
C ASN A 6 -32.24 -10.98 -12.78
N SER A 7 -31.55 -10.34 -11.82
CA SER A 7 -31.20 -10.91 -10.51
C SER A 7 -32.42 -11.17 -9.61
N ASP A 8 -33.60 -10.66 -9.98
CA ASP A 8 -34.82 -10.69 -9.18
C ASP A 8 -35.65 -11.98 -9.34
N GLU A 9 -35.40 -12.77 -10.39
CA GLU A 9 -36.20 -13.97 -10.67
C GLU A 9 -35.67 -15.24 -9.95
N ILE A 10 -34.41 -15.22 -9.51
CA ILE A 10 -33.77 -16.35 -8.81
C ILE A 10 -34.13 -16.33 -7.31
N THR A 11 -34.25 -15.15 -6.71
CA THR A 11 -34.58 -14.96 -5.29
C THR A 11 -36.01 -15.34 -4.94
N THR A 12 -36.96 -15.15 -5.87
CA THR A 12 -38.38 -15.44 -5.60
C THR A 12 -38.71 -16.93 -5.70
N LYS A 13 -38.04 -17.71 -6.55
CA LYS A 13 -38.23 -19.17 -6.62
C LYS A 13 -37.59 -19.93 -5.47
N PHE A 14 -36.49 -19.43 -4.90
CA PHE A 14 -35.79 -20.13 -3.82
C PHE A 14 -36.49 -19.97 -2.46
N LEU A 15 -37.34 -18.95 -2.29
CA LEU A 15 -38.03 -18.67 -1.02
C LEU A 15 -39.43 -19.32 -0.92
N ALA A 16 -39.97 -19.87 -2.02
CA ALA A 16 -41.34 -20.39 -2.06
C ALA A 16 -41.48 -21.86 -1.63
N GLU A 17 -40.38 -22.57 -1.35
CA GLU A 17 -40.41 -24.03 -1.15
C GLU A 17 -39.79 -24.51 0.17
N PHE A 18 -39.70 -23.61 1.16
CA PHE A 18 -39.44 -24.04 2.54
C PHE A 18 -40.76 -24.39 3.21
N PRO A 19 -41.04 -25.68 3.49
CA PRO A 19 -42.26 -26.06 4.17
C PRO A 19 -42.28 -25.42 5.56
N ALA A 20 -43.34 -24.67 5.82
CA ALA A 20 -43.72 -24.17 7.12
C ALA A 20 -44.11 -25.35 8.02
N GLN A 21 -43.15 -26.10 8.54
CA GLN A 21 -43.41 -27.08 9.58
C GLN A 21 -42.16 -27.34 10.42
N ILE A 22 -42.40 -27.37 11.74
CA ILE A 22 -41.46 -27.69 12.84
C ILE A 22 -40.65 -26.50 13.39
N TYR A 23 -41.36 -25.52 13.96
CA TYR A 23 -40.82 -24.68 15.03
C TYR A 23 -40.89 -25.45 16.35
N THR A 24 -39.88 -26.27 16.64
CA THR A 24 -39.56 -26.68 18.01
C THR A 24 -38.44 -25.76 18.53
N GLU A 25 -38.41 -25.46 19.83
CA GLU A 25 -37.44 -24.52 20.44
C GLU A 25 -35.97 -24.78 20.05
N THR A 26 -35.64 -26.02 19.72
CA THR A 26 -34.31 -26.44 19.25
C THR A 26 -33.98 -25.80 17.90
N VAL A 27 -34.92 -25.75 16.97
CA VAL A 27 -34.73 -25.14 15.64
C VAL A 27 -34.50 -23.63 15.75
N ARG A 28 -35.18 -22.95 16.67
CA ARG A 28 -34.98 -21.51 16.92
C ARG A 28 -33.55 -21.19 17.36
N LYS A 29 -32.94 -22.03 18.20
CA LYS A 29 -31.53 -21.87 18.62
C LYS A 29 -30.57 -22.09 17.44
N PHE A 30 -30.82 -23.09 16.61
CA PHE A 30 -30.01 -23.34 15.41
C PHE A 30 -30.13 -22.22 14.36
N VAL A 31 -31.32 -21.65 14.17
CA VAL A 31 -31.54 -20.51 13.26
C VAL A 31 -30.79 -19.27 13.75
N ILE A 32 -30.84 -18.98 15.06
CA ILE A 32 -30.10 -17.84 15.64
C ILE A 32 -28.59 -18.02 15.47
N VAL A 33 -28.07 -19.23 15.72
CA VAL A 33 -26.64 -19.54 15.53
C VAL A 33 -26.23 -19.41 14.06
N ALA A 34 -27.05 -19.89 13.12
CA ALA A 34 -26.79 -19.78 11.69
C ALA A 34 -26.74 -18.32 11.21
N ILE A 35 -27.66 -17.47 11.69
CA ILE A 35 -27.65 -16.03 11.39
C ILE A 35 -26.38 -15.36 11.93
N PHE A 36 -25.96 -15.72 13.14
CA PHE A 36 -24.75 -15.16 13.75
C PHE A 36 -23.48 -15.51 12.96
N ILE A 37 -23.39 -16.75 12.47
CA ILE A 37 -22.27 -17.19 11.62
C ILE A 37 -22.25 -16.40 10.30
N ILE A 38 -23.41 -16.17 9.68
CA ILE A 38 -23.51 -15.38 8.44
C ILE A 38 -23.06 -13.93 8.68
N ILE A 39 -23.45 -13.31 9.80
CA ILE A 39 -23.01 -11.95 10.17
C ILE A 39 -21.48 -11.90 10.35
N ILE A 40 -20.88 -12.89 11.02
CA ILE A 40 -19.41 -12.98 11.20
C ILE A 40 -18.71 -13.14 9.83
N VAL A 41 -19.26 -13.93 8.91
CA VAL A 41 -18.68 -14.09 7.58
C VAL A 41 -18.74 -12.76 6.80
N ILE A 42 -19.87 -12.04 6.88
CA ILE A 42 -20.03 -10.73 6.24
C ILE A 42 -19.06 -9.70 6.84
N THR A 43 -18.86 -9.68 8.16
CA THR A 43 -17.90 -8.76 8.79
C THR A 43 -16.46 -9.09 8.41
N VAL A 44 -16.08 -10.37 8.32
CA VAL A 44 -14.75 -10.76 7.83
C VAL A 44 -14.53 -10.36 6.37
N ILE A 45 -15.53 -10.53 5.51
CA ILE A 45 -15.47 -10.06 4.11
C ILE A 45 -15.37 -8.53 4.06
N ALA A 46 -16.15 -7.81 4.87
CA ALA A 46 -16.11 -6.35 4.94
C ALA A 46 -14.77 -5.83 5.45
N VAL A 47 -14.16 -6.46 6.47
CA VAL A 47 -12.83 -6.09 6.97
C VAL A 47 -11.75 -6.37 5.92
N ARG A 48 -11.80 -7.52 5.22
CA ARG A 48 -10.87 -7.82 4.12
C ARG A 48 -11.03 -6.86 2.92
N ASN A 49 -12.22 -6.31 2.71
CA ASN A 49 -12.47 -5.31 1.66
C ASN A 49 -12.19 -3.87 2.12
N CYS A 50 -11.78 -3.68 3.38
CA CYS A 50 -11.40 -2.42 4.00
C CYS A 50 -9.90 -2.32 4.31
N GLU A 51 -9.06 -3.12 3.65
CA GLU A 51 -7.69 -2.62 3.43
C GLU A 51 -7.79 -1.48 2.41
N PRO A 52 -7.42 -0.24 2.76
CA PRO A 52 -7.24 0.77 1.74
C PRO A 52 -6.20 0.20 0.79
N ARG A 53 -6.63 -0.20 -0.42
CA ARG A 53 -5.69 -0.55 -1.49
C ARG A 53 -4.77 0.65 -1.63
N LYS A 54 -3.56 0.59 -1.05
CA LYS A 54 -2.49 1.55 -1.36
C LYS A 54 -2.44 1.53 -2.89
N LYS A 55 -2.73 2.66 -3.52
CA LYS A 55 -2.59 2.79 -4.98
C LYS A 55 -1.11 2.56 -5.28
N ILE A 56 -0.77 1.35 -5.69
CA ILE A 56 0.54 1.00 -6.22
C ILE A 56 0.64 1.71 -7.58
N LEU A 57 1.81 2.27 -7.89
CA LEU A 57 2.07 2.88 -9.20
C LEU A 57 1.89 1.82 -10.29
N GLU A 58 1.14 2.13 -11.34
CA GLU A 58 0.79 1.15 -12.39
C GLU A 58 1.61 1.35 -13.66
N THR A 59 2.16 2.56 -13.88
CA THR A 59 2.92 2.88 -15.09
C THR A 59 4.42 3.07 -14.81
N GLU A 60 5.23 2.77 -15.83
CA GLU A 60 6.68 2.94 -15.77
C GLU A 60 7.09 4.40 -15.49
N ALA A 61 6.40 5.37 -16.09
CA ALA A 61 6.66 6.79 -15.88
C ALA A 61 6.35 7.24 -14.44
N GLU A 62 5.30 6.70 -13.83
CA GLU A 62 4.96 6.96 -12.43
C GLU A 62 6.01 6.37 -11.48
N ILE A 63 6.46 5.13 -11.75
CA ILE A 63 7.53 4.48 -10.98
C ILE A 63 8.85 5.24 -11.11
N TYR A 64 9.20 5.68 -12.33
CA TYR A 64 10.39 6.47 -12.60
C TYR A 64 10.39 7.80 -11.81
N SER A 65 9.31 8.56 -11.91
CA SER A 65 9.16 9.83 -11.19
C SER A 65 9.17 9.63 -9.67
N ALA A 66 8.46 8.62 -9.17
CA ALA A 66 8.45 8.29 -7.75
C ALA A 66 9.84 7.90 -7.24
N PHE A 67 10.59 7.10 -8.00
CA PHE A 67 11.94 6.69 -7.65
C PHE A 67 12.87 7.89 -7.51
N ILE A 68 12.86 8.80 -8.49
CA ILE A 68 13.67 10.02 -8.46
C ILE A 68 13.31 10.89 -7.26
N ASN A 69 12.01 11.18 -7.08
CA ASN A 69 11.54 12.06 -6.00
C ASN A 69 11.83 11.48 -4.61
N ALA A 70 11.68 10.17 -4.44
CA ALA A 70 12.02 9.47 -3.20
C ALA A 70 13.53 9.57 -2.90
N ASN A 71 14.38 9.37 -3.91
CA ASN A 71 15.82 9.45 -3.73
C ASN A 71 16.30 10.88 -3.46
N ILE A 72 15.73 11.90 -4.12
CA ILE A 72 16.03 13.30 -3.80
C ILE A 72 15.68 13.60 -2.33
N GLU A 73 14.48 13.22 -1.89
CA GLU A 73 14.06 13.43 -0.49
C GLU A 73 14.95 12.64 0.49
N PHE A 74 15.27 11.39 0.17
CA PHE A 74 16.16 10.55 0.97
C PHE A 74 17.56 11.16 1.08
N THR A 75 18.19 11.53 -0.03
CA THR A 75 19.52 12.16 -0.02
C THR A 75 19.51 13.48 0.75
N CYS A 76 18.50 14.32 0.57
CA CYS A 76 18.37 15.57 1.32
C CYS A 76 18.20 15.33 2.83
N LYS A 77 17.43 14.31 3.24
CA LYS A 77 17.31 13.93 4.64
C LYS A 77 18.62 13.34 5.17
N LEU A 78 19.31 12.52 4.39
CA LEU A 78 20.60 11.92 4.75
C LEU A 78 21.70 12.98 4.96
N ILE A 79 21.70 14.05 4.17
CA ILE A 79 22.63 15.19 4.35
C ILE A 79 22.41 15.87 5.71
N LYS A 80 21.14 15.97 6.16
CA LYS A 80 20.75 16.60 7.42
C LYS A 80 20.88 15.67 8.62
N ASP A 81 20.63 14.38 8.41
CA ASP A 81 20.71 13.33 9.42
C ASP A 81 21.50 12.11 8.87
N PRO A 82 22.84 12.09 9.05
CA PRO A 82 23.68 11.00 8.59
C PRO A 82 23.35 9.64 9.22
N LEU A 83 22.63 9.61 10.35
CA LEU A 83 22.22 8.35 10.99
C LEU A 83 21.22 7.57 10.14
N LEU A 84 20.59 8.21 9.14
CA LEU A 84 19.75 7.52 8.15
C LEU A 84 20.53 6.54 7.25
N ALA A 85 21.87 6.63 7.20
CA ALA A 85 22.70 5.61 6.54
C ALA A 85 23.01 4.41 7.44
N ALA A 86 22.67 4.47 8.73
CA ALA A 86 22.85 3.34 9.63
C ALA A 86 21.88 2.20 9.24
N VAL A 87 22.36 0.96 9.34
CA VAL A 87 21.54 -0.25 9.14
C VAL A 87 20.84 -0.59 10.46
N GLU A 88 20.15 0.39 11.02
CA GLU A 88 19.35 0.27 12.24
C GLU A 88 17.87 0.25 11.88
N GLU A 89 17.06 -0.48 12.66
CA GLU A 89 15.62 -0.66 12.40
C GLU A 89 14.87 0.68 12.32
N GLU A 90 15.24 1.66 13.15
CA GLU A 90 14.66 2.99 13.13
C GLU A 90 15.02 3.78 11.85
N ALA A 91 16.28 3.69 11.42
CA ALA A 91 16.72 4.30 10.16
C ALA A 91 16.00 3.66 8.96
N GLN A 92 15.88 2.34 8.95
CA GLN A 92 15.17 1.61 7.91
C GLN A 92 13.68 1.96 7.87
N THR A 93 13.05 2.18 9.02
CA THR A 93 11.66 2.65 9.10
C THR A 93 11.50 4.03 8.45
N LYS A 94 12.37 4.99 8.79
CA LYS A 94 12.36 6.34 8.18
C LYS A 94 12.63 6.31 6.68
N VAL A 95 13.51 5.42 6.22
CA VAL A 95 13.73 5.18 4.80
C VAL A 95 12.45 4.67 4.16
N ASN A 96 11.86 3.59 4.67
CA ASN A 96 10.61 3.03 4.14
C ASN A 96 9.47 4.05 4.11
N GLU A 97 9.35 4.92 5.10
CA GLU A 97 8.36 6.01 5.10
C GLU A 97 8.55 6.99 3.93
N ILE A 98 9.80 7.34 3.57
CA ILE A 98 10.09 8.19 2.42
C ILE A 98 9.65 7.49 1.13
N TYR A 99 10.07 6.24 0.92
CA TYR A 99 9.72 5.50 -0.29
C TYR A 99 8.21 5.24 -0.38
N ALA A 100 7.54 4.94 0.74
CA ALA A 100 6.09 4.76 0.81
C ALA A 100 5.31 6.06 0.51
N LYS A 101 5.81 7.22 0.97
CA LYS A 101 5.22 8.54 0.67
C LYS A 101 5.16 8.81 -0.83
N HIS A 102 6.15 8.33 -1.57
CA HIS A 102 6.22 8.40 -3.04
C HIS A 102 5.53 7.21 -3.72
N LYS A 103 4.77 6.40 -2.97
CA LYS A 103 3.99 5.24 -3.45
C LYS A 103 4.83 4.10 -4.04
N LEU A 104 6.11 4.03 -3.66
CA LEU A 104 6.94 2.88 -3.99
C LEU A 104 6.54 1.68 -3.13
N PRO A 105 6.65 0.45 -3.66
CA PRO A 105 6.07 -0.73 -3.04
C PRO A 105 6.96 -1.29 -1.91
N VAL A 106 7.17 -0.53 -0.84
CA VAL A 106 8.05 -0.91 0.29
C VAL A 106 7.65 -2.19 1.02
N ASP A 107 6.41 -2.65 0.84
CA ASP A 107 5.89 -3.90 1.39
C ASP A 107 6.15 -5.11 0.45
N ASP A 108 6.77 -4.88 -0.72
CA ASP A 108 7.09 -5.86 -1.76
C ASP A 108 8.58 -5.76 -2.12
N ASP A 109 9.41 -6.47 -1.34
CA ASP A 109 10.87 -6.47 -1.47
C ASP A 109 11.33 -6.82 -2.90
N GLN A 110 10.62 -7.73 -3.57
CA GLN A 110 10.97 -8.15 -4.92
C GLN A 110 10.78 -6.99 -5.91
N LYS A 111 9.62 -6.33 -5.88
CA LYS A 111 9.37 -5.17 -6.75
C LYS A 111 10.30 -4.01 -6.44
N MET A 112 10.59 -3.74 -5.17
CA MET A 112 11.56 -2.72 -4.80
C MET A 112 12.95 -3.03 -5.35
N LEU A 113 13.38 -4.29 -5.28
CA LEU A 113 14.67 -4.72 -5.84
C LEU A 113 14.71 -4.60 -7.37
N GLU A 114 13.60 -4.90 -8.05
CA GLU A 114 13.48 -4.72 -9.51
C GLU A 114 13.60 -3.24 -9.90
N ILE A 115 12.94 -2.34 -9.17
CA ILE A 115 13.02 -0.89 -9.39
C ILE A 115 14.44 -0.37 -9.14
N LEU A 116 15.07 -0.80 -8.03
CA LEU A 116 16.44 -0.42 -7.69
C LEU A 116 17.42 -0.85 -8.79
N LYS A 117 17.43 -2.14 -9.15
CA LYS A 117 18.32 -2.66 -10.21
C LYS A 117 18.13 -1.97 -11.54
N LYS A 118 16.91 -1.51 -11.83
CA LYS A 118 16.59 -0.82 -13.07
C LYS A 118 17.22 0.57 -13.14
N TYR A 119 17.21 1.33 -12.04
CA TYR A 119 17.55 2.75 -12.04
C TYR A 119 18.84 3.10 -11.28
N GLU A 120 19.39 2.19 -10.46
CA GLU A 120 20.57 2.45 -9.61
C GLU A 120 21.83 2.86 -10.39
N ASN A 121 21.95 2.37 -11.64
CA ASN A 121 23.08 2.62 -12.52
C ASN A 121 22.70 3.47 -13.75
N ASP A 122 21.47 4.01 -13.79
CA ASP A 122 21.01 4.84 -14.90
C ASP A 122 21.67 6.23 -14.80
N PRO A 123 22.49 6.63 -15.78
CA PRO A 123 23.22 7.90 -15.72
C PRO A 123 22.29 9.12 -15.74
N GLU A 124 21.11 9.02 -16.36
CA GLU A 124 20.12 10.09 -16.38
C GLU A 124 19.52 10.27 -14.99
N VAL A 125 19.10 9.17 -14.36
CA VAL A 125 18.56 9.16 -13.00
C VAL A 125 19.58 9.71 -12.00
N ILE A 126 20.84 9.25 -12.08
CA ILE A 126 21.92 9.72 -11.22
C ILE A 126 22.16 11.22 -11.41
N ALA A 127 22.16 11.71 -12.66
CA ALA A 127 22.34 13.13 -12.95
C ALA A 127 21.20 13.97 -12.36
N ILE A 128 19.95 13.56 -12.57
CA ILE A 128 18.76 14.25 -12.05
C ILE A 128 18.80 14.29 -10.52
N ILE A 129 19.03 13.17 -9.85
CA ILE A 129 19.10 13.13 -8.38
C ILE A 129 20.20 14.08 -7.90
N ARG A 130 21.41 13.98 -8.46
CA ARG A 130 22.55 14.82 -8.07
C ARG A 130 22.27 16.31 -8.24
N GLU A 131 21.67 16.72 -9.36
CA GLU A 131 21.38 18.13 -9.62
C GLU A 131 20.33 18.68 -8.66
N ASN A 132 19.32 17.88 -8.33
CA ASN A 132 18.23 18.28 -7.47
C ASN A 132 18.54 18.17 -5.97
N THR A 133 19.63 17.51 -5.58
CA THR A 133 20.09 17.45 -4.18
C THR A 133 21.09 18.54 -3.82
N LYS A 134 21.72 19.22 -4.79
CA LYS A 134 22.63 20.36 -4.57
C LYS A 134 22.09 21.43 -3.60
N PRO A 135 20.81 21.85 -3.68
CA PRO A 135 20.28 22.85 -2.75
C PRO A 135 20.32 22.38 -1.28
N CYS A 136 20.17 21.07 -1.04
CA CYS A 136 20.21 20.49 0.29
C CYS A 136 21.63 20.47 0.90
N GLU A 137 22.66 20.54 0.05
CA GLU A 137 24.07 20.63 0.49
C GLU A 137 24.46 22.06 0.90
N LEU A 138 23.79 23.07 0.33
CA LEU A 138 24.05 24.49 0.56
C LEU A 138 23.45 25.03 1.87
N ASP A 139 22.55 24.26 2.51
CA ASP A 139 22.01 24.56 3.85
C ASP A 139 23.03 24.32 4.98
N LYS A 140 24.24 23.79 4.67
CA LYS A 140 25.33 23.74 5.65
C LYS A 140 25.88 25.15 5.82
N GLU A 141 25.56 25.81 6.94
CA GLU A 141 26.32 26.97 7.38
C GLU A 141 27.82 26.65 7.26
N PRO A 142 28.64 27.56 6.70
CA PRO A 142 30.07 27.32 6.63
C PRO A 142 30.58 27.12 8.06
N ILE A 143 31.15 25.95 8.32
CA ILE A 143 31.94 25.72 9.53
C ILE A 143 33.15 26.63 9.42
N PHE A 144 33.03 27.84 9.98
CA PHE A 144 34.16 28.71 10.22
C PHE A 144 35.08 27.99 11.20
N TYR A 145 36.12 27.34 10.68
CA TYR A 145 37.27 27.00 11.49
C TYR A 145 37.95 28.32 11.86
N SER A 146 37.63 28.84 13.05
CA SER A 146 38.41 29.92 13.65
C SER A 146 39.74 29.32 14.09
N THR A 147 40.82 29.66 13.37
CA THR A 147 42.22 29.47 13.79
C THR A 147 42.53 30.24 15.06
#